data_AF-A0A820Y084-F1
#
_entry.id   AF-A0A820Y084-F1
#
_cell.length_a   1.000
_cell.length_b   1.000
_cell.length_c   1.000
_cell.angle_alpha   90.00
_cell.angle_beta   90.00
_cell.angle_gamma   90.00
#
_symmetry.space_group_name_H-M   'P 1'
#
loop_
_entity.id
_entity.type
_entity.pdbx_description
1 polymer ?
#
loop_
_entity_poly.entity_id
_entity_poly.type
_entity_poly.pdbx_seq_one_letter_code
_entity_poly.pdbx_strand_id
1 'polypeptide(L)'
;AWLITGGTNAGIMRLVGDIVGMNSDRFRRIPLIGIATWGCVCDYTDLDVHGGNVYFGKSSSDKKGEAPLEANHTKFIFVDDGTAKKFGGEITFRARLEQAISRGYLESRKILHSSNPHASLSEPSSLQSEYSDAVPVVLLVVEGGPNTVRTIHQAVVENNIPAVLLDGTGRCCDLFAKAFRLYNKYYVELIDETLANVDQSILTKCHNELKSKLREELKNELRGISGARDKPATSNTNASLDDKTDYFELIYECICTRKDFINIISLDPDNPVELNIDLVILQALLNAASANDNSKTDIQKKREQLHLALEWNRVDIVKNYIMKNHRDWEKIDLKELFLLALKRNQIEFVKLFLDHDFSLTDLFRNKNEFLRLYMMDKKETDDFTNYSEDPLRMIYARIIQPLIGDFFQIDNAFSPRQRALNLKSTDKNDGATCRCCGSRHNHTSSDGHQSASLQLA
;
A
#
# COMPACT_ATOMS: atom_id res chain seq x y z
N ALA A 1 2.69 6.45 9.33
CA ALA A 1 3.07 7.22 8.13
C ALA A 1 3.81 8.49 8.54
N TRP A 2 4.61 9.06 7.64
CA TRP A 2 5.13 10.43 7.77
C TRP A 2 4.27 11.35 6.91
N LEU A 3 4.08 12.61 7.31
CA LEU A 3 3.37 13.61 6.54
C LEU A 3 4.34 14.73 6.14
N ILE A 4 4.50 14.96 4.83
CA ILE A 4 5.45 15.94 4.28
C ILE A 4 4.66 17.04 3.57
N THR A 5 4.87 18.29 3.96
CA THR A 5 4.19 19.47 3.38
C THR A 5 5.19 20.59 3.08
N GLY A 6 4.70 21.74 2.57
CA GLY A 6 5.51 22.95 2.38
C GLY A 6 5.92 23.67 3.67
N GLY A 7 5.37 23.31 4.84
CA GLY A 7 5.77 23.84 6.15
C GLY A 7 5.40 25.30 6.46
N THR A 8 4.91 26.06 5.48
CA THR A 8 4.50 27.46 5.69
C THR A 8 3.08 27.54 6.23
N ASN A 9 2.79 28.59 7.00
CA ASN A 9 1.48 28.89 7.56
C ASN A 9 0.57 29.56 6.53
N ALA A 10 0.41 28.90 5.37
CA ALA A 10 -0.42 29.36 4.27
C ALA A 10 -1.13 28.18 3.59
N GLY A 11 -2.36 28.42 3.11
CA GLY A 11 -3.13 27.43 2.36
C GLY A 11 -3.30 26.10 3.09
N ILE A 12 -3.08 24.99 2.37
CA ILE A 12 -3.26 23.62 2.85
C ILE A 12 -2.34 23.30 4.04
N MET A 13 -1.11 23.80 4.02
CA MET A 13 -0.11 23.50 5.06
C MET A 13 -0.57 24.02 6.43
N ARG A 14 -1.23 25.19 6.48
CA ARG A 14 -1.86 25.70 7.70
C ARG A 14 -2.96 24.76 8.20
N LEU A 15 -3.87 24.35 7.31
CA LEU A 15 -4.97 23.46 7.69
C LEU A 15 -4.47 22.13 8.25
N VAL A 16 -3.44 21.54 7.62
CA VAL A 16 -2.80 20.32 8.11
C VAL A 16 -2.20 20.56 9.50
N GLY A 17 -1.47 21.65 9.69
CA GLY A 17 -0.92 22.04 10.98
C GLY A 17 -1.98 22.19 12.06
N ASP A 18 -3.05 22.93 11.78
CA ASP A 18 -4.17 23.16 12.71
C ASP A 18 -4.83 21.82 13.11
N ILE A 19 -5.09 20.92 12.15
CA ILE A 19 -5.68 19.60 12.41
C ILE A 19 -4.77 18.76 13.32
N VAL A 20 -3.45 18.75 13.04
CA VAL A 20 -2.48 18.00 13.84
C VAL A 20 -2.35 18.60 15.25
N GLY A 21 -2.34 19.93 15.36
CA GLY A 21 -2.27 20.64 16.63
C GLY A 21 -3.51 20.43 17.51
N MET A 22 -4.72 20.58 16.94
CA MET A 22 -5.99 20.34 17.64
C MET A 22 -6.13 18.90 18.14
N ASN A 23 -5.52 17.96 17.44
CA ASN A 23 -5.56 16.53 17.76
C ASN A 23 -4.19 16.01 18.22
N SER A 24 -3.43 16.88 18.90
CA SER A 24 -2.06 16.57 19.29
C SER A 24 -1.95 15.27 20.07
N ASP A 25 -2.88 14.93 20.97
CA ASP A 25 -2.87 13.65 21.68
C ASP A 25 -2.95 12.43 20.75
N ARG A 26 -3.73 12.53 19.66
CA ARG A 26 -3.90 11.46 18.67
C ARG A 26 -2.74 11.41 17.68
N PHE A 27 -2.19 12.56 17.31
CA PHE A 27 -1.19 12.67 16.24
C PHE A 27 0.22 12.98 16.73
N ARG A 28 0.47 12.99 18.05
CA ARG A 28 1.78 13.32 18.68
C ARG A 28 2.96 12.54 18.10
N ARG A 29 2.69 11.32 17.64
CA ARG A 29 3.70 10.39 17.13
C ARG A 29 3.89 10.46 15.61
N ILE A 30 3.06 11.22 14.90
CA ILE A 30 3.17 11.35 13.43
C ILE A 30 4.20 12.43 13.11
N PRO A 31 5.33 12.10 12.46
CA PRO A 31 6.27 13.11 12.02
C PRO A 31 5.61 13.98 10.93
N LEU A 32 5.36 15.24 11.26
CA LEU A 32 4.91 16.28 10.33
C LEU A 32 6.13 17.12 9.93
N ILE A 33 6.58 16.96 8.68
CA ILE A 33 7.81 17.53 8.15
C ILE A 33 7.46 18.65 7.15
N GLY A 34 7.98 19.85 7.37
CA GLY A 34 7.83 20.98 6.48
C GLY A 34 9.08 21.18 5.63
N ILE A 35 8.94 21.20 4.31
CA ILE A 35 10.03 21.51 3.37
C ILE A 35 9.73 22.87 2.73
N ALA A 36 10.50 23.88 3.09
CA ALA A 36 10.26 25.26 2.65
C ALA A 36 11.48 25.84 1.93
N THR A 37 11.25 26.67 0.90
CA THR A 37 12.32 27.48 0.30
C THR A 37 12.79 28.55 1.29
N TRP A 38 14.08 28.57 1.60
CA TRP A 38 14.71 29.44 2.60
C TRP A 38 14.42 30.92 2.34
N GLY A 39 14.63 31.39 1.11
CA GLY A 39 14.40 32.78 0.72
C GLY A 39 12.93 33.25 0.75
N CYS A 40 11.98 32.36 1.07
CA CYS A 40 10.57 32.69 1.24
C CYS A 40 10.12 32.66 2.71
N VAL A 41 10.98 32.25 3.65
CA VAL A 41 10.62 32.18 5.08
C VAL A 41 10.64 33.59 5.68
N CYS A 42 9.56 33.96 6.37
CA CYS A 42 9.53 35.24 7.10
C CYS A 42 10.54 35.25 8.24
N ASP A 43 11.20 36.39 8.46
CA ASP A 43 12.12 36.59 9.58
C ASP A 43 13.20 35.49 9.68
N TYR A 44 13.61 34.94 8.53
CA TYR A 44 14.61 33.88 8.44
C TYR A 44 15.96 34.28 9.07
N THR A 45 16.22 35.58 9.22
CA THR A 45 17.39 36.14 9.92
C THR A 45 17.46 35.71 11.38
N ASP A 46 16.32 35.46 12.02
CA ASP A 46 16.26 35.00 13.42
C ASP A 46 16.71 33.54 13.53
N LEU A 47 16.58 32.78 12.43
CA LEU A 47 17.03 31.39 12.30
C LEU A 47 18.48 31.28 11.81
N ASP A 48 19.10 32.38 11.35
CA ASP A 48 20.48 32.42 10.84
C ASP A 48 21.48 32.51 12.00
N VAL A 49 21.46 31.49 12.86
CA VAL A 49 22.40 31.33 13.98
C VAL A 49 23.18 30.03 13.85
N HIS A 50 24.44 30.07 14.26
CA HIS A 50 25.30 28.88 14.27
C HIS A 50 25.01 27.98 15.47
N GLY A 51 23.95 27.17 15.35
CA GLY A 51 23.57 26.18 16.34
C GLY A 51 22.98 26.77 17.63
N GLY A 52 22.33 25.90 18.42
CA GLY A 52 21.67 26.28 19.66
C GLY A 52 20.15 26.42 19.53
N ASN A 53 19.52 26.85 20.62
CA ASN A 53 18.08 27.05 20.68
C ASN A 53 17.74 28.46 20.20
N VAL A 54 16.80 28.54 19.26
CA VAL A 54 16.27 29.81 18.74
C VAL A 54 14.83 29.98 19.19
N TYR A 55 14.52 31.18 19.66
CA TYR A 55 13.13 31.59 19.81
C TYR A 55 12.63 32.15 18.49
N PHE A 56 11.79 31.38 17.81
CA PHE A 56 11.16 31.81 16.56
C PHE A 56 9.70 32.16 16.83
N GLY A 57 9.38 33.46 16.70
CA GLY A 57 8.04 33.99 16.97
C GLY A 57 7.03 33.62 15.89
N LYS A 58 5.74 33.70 16.22
CA LYS A 58 4.68 33.59 15.22
C LYS A 58 4.62 34.88 14.42
N SER A 59 5.27 34.90 13.27
CA SER A 59 5.26 36.05 12.37
C SER A 59 3.98 36.07 11.52
N SER A 60 3.49 37.27 11.25
CA SER A 60 2.54 37.54 10.16
C SER A 60 3.28 38.26 9.05
N SER A 61 3.06 37.88 7.80
CA SER A 61 3.63 38.60 6.66
C SER A 61 2.55 39.01 5.69
N ASP A 62 2.56 40.29 5.37
CA ASP A 62 1.80 40.90 4.28
C ASP A 62 2.68 41.08 3.03
N LYS A 63 3.97 40.71 3.10
CA LYS A 63 4.93 40.93 2.02
C LYS A 63 4.79 39.83 0.97
N LYS A 64 4.61 40.25 -0.28
CA LYS A 64 4.56 39.33 -1.42
C LYS A 64 5.85 38.51 -1.52
N GLY A 65 5.70 37.20 -1.65
CA GLY A 65 6.82 36.26 -1.81
C GLY A 65 7.42 35.74 -0.51
N GLU A 66 6.89 36.17 0.64
CA GLU A 66 7.26 35.63 1.96
C GLU A 66 6.06 34.90 2.58
N ALA A 67 6.34 33.85 3.37
CA ALA A 67 5.34 33.11 4.12
C ALA A 67 5.88 32.72 5.51
N PRO A 68 5.09 32.91 6.59
CA PRO A 68 5.51 32.51 7.92
C PRO A 68 5.56 30.99 8.04
N LEU A 69 6.29 30.46 9.02
CA LEU A 69 6.31 29.01 9.31
C LEU A 69 5.07 28.58 10.09
N GLU A 70 4.63 27.34 9.88
CA GLU A 70 3.52 26.75 10.61
C GLU A 70 4.00 26.12 11.93
N ALA A 71 3.37 26.45 13.04
CA ALA A 71 3.88 26.14 14.38
C ALA A 71 3.70 24.69 14.83
N ASN A 72 2.74 23.95 14.24
CA ASN A 72 2.43 22.57 14.60
C ASN A 72 3.27 21.53 13.82
N HIS A 73 4.10 21.96 12.86
CA HIS A 73 5.08 21.09 12.23
C HIS A 73 6.15 20.66 13.23
N THR A 74 6.51 19.38 13.19
CA THR A 74 7.47 18.78 14.14
C THR A 74 8.93 18.92 13.70
N LYS A 75 9.15 19.08 12.39
CA LYS A 75 10.48 19.14 11.76
C LYS A 75 10.43 20.05 10.54
N PHE A 76 11.55 20.72 10.27
CA PHE A 76 11.71 21.58 9.10
C PHE A 76 12.98 21.21 8.33
N ILE A 77 12.88 21.29 7.00
CA ILE A 77 14.00 21.28 6.07
C ILE A 77 13.90 22.55 5.24
N PHE A 78 14.92 23.40 5.32
CA PHE A 78 15.00 24.61 4.51
C PHE A 78 15.87 24.37 3.29
N VAL A 79 15.36 24.69 2.12
CA VAL A 79 16.05 24.54 0.84
C VAL A 79 16.45 25.92 0.35
N ASP A 80 17.76 26.16 0.24
CA ASP A 80 18.29 27.40 -0.31
C ASP A 80 18.70 27.19 -1.77
N ASP A 81 18.11 27.97 -2.68
CA ASP A 81 18.45 28.01 -4.10
C ASP A 81 19.15 29.32 -4.50
N GLY A 82 19.52 30.14 -3.51
CA GLY A 82 20.15 31.45 -3.68
C GLY A 82 19.19 32.56 -4.12
N THR A 83 17.89 32.27 -4.29
CA THR A 83 16.89 33.27 -4.66
C THR A 83 16.14 33.79 -3.44
N ALA A 84 15.69 35.05 -3.52
CA ALA A 84 14.84 35.65 -2.49
C ALA A 84 13.41 35.81 -3.01
N LYS A 85 12.43 35.50 -2.15
CA LYS A 85 10.99 35.70 -2.39
C LYS A 85 10.41 34.96 -3.60
N LYS A 86 11.07 33.89 -4.03
CA LYS A 86 10.64 33.05 -5.15
C LYS A 86 10.30 31.66 -4.65
N PHE A 87 9.01 31.31 -4.73
CA PHE A 87 8.54 29.98 -4.33
C PHE A 87 8.90 28.91 -5.36
N GLY A 88 9.13 27.69 -4.89
CA GLY A 88 9.32 26.50 -5.72
C GLY A 88 10.76 26.03 -5.85
N GLY A 89 11.72 26.67 -5.16
CA GLY A 89 13.11 26.18 -5.07
C GLY A 89 13.20 24.80 -4.42
N GLU A 90 12.22 24.45 -3.57
CA GLU A 90 12.17 23.17 -2.88
C GLU A 90 11.67 21.98 -3.73
N ILE A 91 11.02 22.23 -4.88
CA ILE A 91 10.27 21.21 -5.63
C ILE A 91 11.17 20.03 -6.03
N THR A 92 12.32 20.32 -6.66
CA THR A 92 13.28 19.30 -7.10
C THR A 92 13.91 18.56 -5.92
N PHE A 93 14.21 19.25 -4.81
CA PHE A 93 14.75 18.62 -3.61
C PHE A 93 13.72 17.65 -3.00
N ARG A 94 12.47 18.11 -2.87
CA ARG A 94 11.36 17.32 -2.34
C ARG A 94 11.16 16.04 -3.15
N ALA A 95 11.10 16.16 -4.47
CA ALA A 95 10.97 15.04 -5.39
C ALA A 95 12.08 13.98 -5.18
N ARG A 96 13.35 14.41 -5.07
CA ARG A 96 14.48 13.51 -4.80
C ARG A 96 14.42 12.87 -3.41
N LEU A 97 14.00 13.62 -2.40
CA LEU A 97 13.84 13.10 -1.04
C LEU A 97 12.75 12.03 -0.98
N GLU A 98 11.60 12.28 -1.61
CA GLU A 98 10.49 11.32 -1.69
C GLU A 98 10.92 10.04 -2.43
N GLN A 99 11.67 10.17 -3.53
CA GLN A 99 12.25 9.03 -4.25
C GLN A 99 13.27 8.26 -3.38
N ALA A 100 14.12 8.97 -2.64
CA ALA A 100 15.09 8.37 -1.74
C ALA A 100 14.42 7.64 -0.56
N ILE A 101 13.31 8.15 -0.03
CA ILE A 101 12.52 7.46 1.01
C ILE A 101 11.88 6.20 0.44
N SER A 102 11.32 6.29 -0.76
CA SER A 102 10.70 5.17 -1.45
C SER A 102 11.69 4.02 -1.69
N ARG A 103 12.92 4.33 -2.15
CA ARG A 103 13.97 3.34 -2.47
C ARG A 103 14.86 2.96 -1.27
N GLY A 104 15.18 3.91 -0.39
CA GLY A 104 16.30 3.86 0.56
C GLY A 104 16.10 2.97 1.78
N TYR A 105 14.87 2.50 2.03
CA TYR A 105 14.63 1.48 3.06
C TYR A 105 15.34 0.15 2.72
N LEU A 106 15.54 -0.15 1.42
CA LEU A 106 16.24 -1.35 0.95
C LEU A 106 17.75 -1.32 1.22
N GLU A 107 18.42 -0.17 1.05
CA GLU A 107 19.88 -0.07 1.19
C GLU A 107 20.33 -0.09 2.65
N SER A 108 19.59 0.58 3.53
CA SER A 108 19.91 0.64 4.97
C SER A 108 19.81 -0.75 5.64
N ARG A 109 18.91 -1.63 5.15
CA ARG A 109 18.79 -3.02 5.63
C ARG A 109 19.92 -3.92 5.13
N LYS A 110 20.38 -3.75 3.88
CA LYS A 110 21.51 -4.50 3.32
C LYS A 110 22.81 -4.25 4.09
N ILE A 111 23.06 -3.00 4.50
CA ILE A 111 24.26 -2.61 5.26
C ILE A 111 24.25 -3.21 6.69
N LEU A 112 23.09 -3.29 7.34
CA LEU A 112 22.95 -3.89 8.67
C LEU A 112 23.13 -5.42 8.68
N HIS A 113 22.85 -6.10 7.56
CA HIS A 113 23.02 -7.56 7.46
C HIS A 113 24.40 -7.97 6.88
N SER A 114 25.10 -7.08 6.15
CA SER A 114 26.44 -7.37 5.63
C SER A 114 27.56 -7.23 6.67
N SER A 115 27.26 -6.68 7.84
CA SER A 115 28.22 -6.44 8.92
C SER A 115 28.28 -7.59 9.96
N ASN A 116 27.54 -8.68 9.75
CA ASN A 116 27.58 -9.86 10.61
C ASN A 116 28.11 -11.11 9.86
N PRO A 117 29.43 -11.38 9.89
CA PRO A 117 30.05 -12.47 9.10
C PRO A 117 29.71 -13.89 9.59
N HIS A 118 28.93 -14.04 10.67
CA HIS A 118 28.47 -15.34 11.19
C HIS A 118 27.00 -15.69 10.89
N ALA A 119 26.26 -14.85 10.15
CA ALA A 119 24.86 -15.11 9.79
C ALA A 119 24.68 -16.05 8.57
N SER A 120 25.71 -16.76 8.14
CA SER A 120 25.71 -17.54 6.89
C SER A 120 25.09 -18.94 6.99
N LEU A 121 24.46 -19.32 8.11
CA LEU A 121 23.86 -20.65 8.28
C LEU A 121 22.45 -20.69 8.89
N SER A 122 21.78 -19.56 9.08
CA SER A 122 20.39 -19.56 9.58
C SER A 122 19.54 -18.57 8.80
N GLU A 123 18.93 -19.07 7.72
CA GLU A 123 17.59 -18.75 7.20
C GLU A 123 17.53 -19.29 5.75
N PRO A 124 16.81 -20.40 5.47
CA PRO A 124 16.53 -20.77 4.10
C PRO A 124 15.62 -19.69 3.50
N SER A 125 16.20 -18.96 2.55
CA SER A 125 15.73 -17.89 1.67
C SER A 125 14.46 -18.21 0.86
N SER A 126 13.40 -18.67 1.53
CA SER A 126 12.10 -19.02 0.93
C SER A 126 10.90 -18.32 1.58
N LEU A 127 11.10 -17.56 2.68
CA LEU A 127 10.09 -16.72 3.32
C LEU A 127 10.50 -15.25 3.46
N GLN A 128 11.69 -14.89 2.96
CA GLN A 128 12.06 -13.50 2.77
C GLN A 128 11.27 -13.01 1.57
N SER A 129 10.29 -12.13 1.81
CA SER A 129 9.35 -11.68 0.80
C SER A 129 10.10 -11.25 -0.45
N GLU A 130 9.78 -11.91 -1.56
CA GLU A 130 10.21 -11.52 -2.92
C GLU A 130 9.66 -10.13 -3.31
N TYR A 131 8.83 -9.55 -2.45
CA TYR A 131 8.23 -8.22 -2.57
C TYR A 131 9.12 -7.17 -1.92
N SER A 132 9.39 -6.09 -2.67
CA SER A 132 10.30 -5.04 -2.25
C SER A 132 9.83 -4.40 -0.94
N ASP A 133 10.71 -4.39 0.07
CA ASP A 133 10.62 -3.59 1.31
C ASP A 133 10.61 -2.06 1.04
N ALA A 134 10.17 -1.59 -0.13
CA ALA A 134 10.11 -0.18 -0.49
C ALA A 134 8.99 0.51 0.30
N VAL A 135 9.24 1.73 0.78
CA VAL A 135 8.22 2.50 1.50
C VAL A 135 7.26 3.09 0.46
N PRO A 136 5.95 2.77 0.50
CA PRO A 136 4.99 3.36 -0.42
C PRO A 136 4.85 4.86 -0.13
N VAL A 137 4.96 5.68 -1.18
CA VAL A 137 4.78 7.13 -1.13
C VAL A 137 3.62 7.49 -2.04
N VAL A 138 2.79 8.45 -1.62
CA VAL A 138 1.62 8.93 -2.34
C VAL A 138 1.51 10.45 -2.19
N LEU A 139 1.21 11.14 -3.28
CA LEU A 139 0.99 12.58 -3.29
C LEU A 139 -0.51 12.88 -3.22
N LEU A 140 -0.97 13.57 -2.17
CA LEU A 140 -2.34 14.09 -2.09
C LEU A 140 -2.36 15.56 -2.50
N VAL A 141 -3.19 15.90 -3.48
CA VAL A 141 -3.35 17.27 -3.99
C VAL A 141 -4.79 17.71 -3.78
N VAL A 142 -4.96 18.69 -2.89
CA VAL A 142 -6.27 19.29 -2.64
C VAL A 142 -6.55 20.36 -3.66
N GLU A 143 -5.67 21.35 -3.82
CA GLU A 143 -5.78 22.43 -4.80
C GLU A 143 -4.36 22.76 -5.30
N GLY A 144 -4.17 23.75 -6.16
CA GLY A 144 -2.81 24.16 -6.51
C GLY A 144 -2.69 25.26 -7.54
N GLY A 145 -1.47 25.78 -7.65
CA GLY A 145 -1.06 26.72 -8.69
C GLY A 145 -0.05 26.11 -9.67
N PRO A 146 0.68 26.94 -10.42
CA PRO A 146 1.68 26.49 -11.39
C PRO A 146 2.75 25.54 -10.82
N ASN A 147 3.25 25.84 -9.63
CA ASN A 147 4.24 25.00 -8.94
C ASN A 147 3.68 23.64 -8.52
N THR A 148 2.36 23.55 -8.29
CA THR A 148 1.70 22.27 -8.01
C THR A 148 1.69 21.37 -9.24
N VAL A 149 1.50 21.92 -10.44
CA VAL A 149 1.60 21.15 -11.70
C VAL A 149 2.99 20.53 -11.84
N ARG A 150 4.05 21.30 -11.57
CA ARG A 150 5.44 20.80 -11.59
C ARG A 150 5.67 19.71 -10.55
N THR A 151 5.12 19.88 -9.34
CA THR A 151 5.22 18.90 -8.25
C THR A 151 4.55 17.58 -8.64
N ILE A 152 3.35 17.63 -9.22
CA ILE A 152 2.63 16.44 -9.70
C ILE A 152 3.44 15.73 -10.80
N HIS A 153 3.95 16.49 -11.77
CA HIS A 153 4.73 15.93 -12.87
C HIS A 153 5.99 15.22 -12.39
N GLN A 154 6.79 15.85 -11.52
CA GLN A 154 7.97 15.21 -10.94
C GLN A 154 7.61 13.96 -10.11
N ALA A 155 6.53 14.01 -9.32
CA ALA A 155 6.10 12.85 -8.55
C ALA A 155 5.72 11.67 -9.46
N VAL A 156 4.85 11.92 -10.44
CA VAL A 156 4.24 10.86 -11.26
C VAL A 156 5.19 10.35 -12.34
N VAL A 157 5.81 11.25 -13.10
CA VAL A 157 6.62 10.91 -14.28
C VAL A 157 8.04 10.54 -13.89
N GLU A 158 8.69 11.34 -13.03
CA GLU A 158 10.11 11.14 -12.70
C GLU A 158 10.33 10.13 -11.56
N ASN A 159 9.39 10.06 -10.61
CA ASN A 159 9.59 9.32 -9.36
C ASN A 159 8.67 8.10 -9.15
N ASN A 160 7.73 7.83 -10.06
CA ASN A 160 6.78 6.73 -9.94
C ASN A 160 5.92 6.81 -8.66
N ILE A 161 5.56 8.02 -8.24
CA ILE A 161 4.73 8.26 -7.07
C ILE A 161 3.29 8.55 -7.55
N PRO A 162 2.28 7.75 -7.16
CA PRO A 162 0.90 8.04 -7.50
C PRO A 162 0.42 9.34 -6.86
N ALA A 163 -0.39 10.08 -7.61
CA ALA A 163 -1.04 11.30 -7.17
C ALA A 163 -2.56 11.10 -7.06
N VAL A 164 -3.12 11.55 -5.94
CA VAL A 164 -4.56 11.65 -5.67
C VAL A 164 -4.95 13.12 -5.77
N LEU A 165 -5.79 13.46 -6.73
CA LEU A 165 -6.24 14.82 -7.00
C LEU A 165 -7.72 14.95 -6.64
N LEU A 166 -8.08 16.00 -5.90
CA LEU A 166 -9.46 16.28 -5.51
C LEU A 166 -10.08 17.25 -6.51
N ASP A 167 -10.94 16.76 -7.40
CA ASP A 167 -11.71 17.57 -8.34
C ASP A 167 -12.86 18.30 -7.64
N GLY A 168 -13.11 19.54 -8.07
CA GLY A 168 -14.10 20.44 -7.48
C GLY A 168 -13.52 21.39 -6.42
N THR A 169 -12.22 21.32 -6.14
CA THR A 169 -11.52 22.20 -5.19
C THR A 169 -10.92 23.44 -5.85
N GLY A 170 -10.80 23.48 -7.17
CA GLY A 170 -10.28 24.63 -7.90
C GLY A 170 -8.91 24.45 -8.56
N ARG A 171 -8.62 25.40 -9.46
CA ARG A 171 -7.31 25.67 -10.09
C ARG A 171 -6.68 24.39 -10.67
N CYS A 172 -5.53 23.96 -10.13
CA CYS A 172 -4.72 22.85 -10.64
C CYS A 172 -5.51 21.54 -10.69
N CYS A 173 -6.27 21.20 -9.65
CA CYS A 173 -6.98 19.93 -9.58
C CYS A 173 -8.09 19.83 -10.62
N ASP A 174 -8.91 20.87 -10.75
CA ASP A 174 -9.98 20.95 -11.75
C ASP A 174 -9.40 20.93 -13.18
N LEU A 175 -8.24 21.58 -13.40
CA LEU A 175 -7.56 21.51 -14.70
C LEU A 175 -7.14 20.08 -15.03
N PHE A 176 -6.49 19.37 -14.11
CA PHE A 176 -6.12 17.97 -14.30
C PHE A 176 -7.35 17.09 -14.49
N ALA A 177 -8.42 17.30 -13.73
CA ALA A 177 -9.65 16.54 -13.83
C ALA A 177 -10.33 16.73 -15.19
N LYS A 178 -10.45 17.98 -15.66
CA LYS A 178 -10.96 18.30 -16.99
C LYS A 178 -10.08 17.68 -18.08
N ALA A 179 -8.75 17.84 -17.98
CA ALA A 179 -7.80 17.28 -18.93
C ALA A 179 -7.91 15.76 -19.02
N PHE A 180 -8.02 15.07 -17.87
CA PHE A 180 -8.15 13.62 -17.80
C PHE A 180 -9.47 13.12 -18.38
N ARG A 181 -10.59 13.81 -18.11
CA ARG A 181 -11.90 13.51 -18.71
C ARG A 181 -11.87 13.66 -20.23
N LEU A 182 -11.37 14.79 -20.71
CA LEU A 182 -11.27 15.06 -22.15
C LEU A 182 -10.33 14.08 -22.84
N TYR A 183 -9.18 13.77 -22.22
CA TYR A 183 -8.25 12.78 -22.74
C TYR A 183 -8.95 11.43 -22.89
N ASN A 184 -9.65 10.95 -21.86
CA ASN A 184 -10.35 9.67 -21.93
C ASN A 184 -11.46 9.66 -22.96
N LYS A 185 -12.23 10.76 -23.06
CA LYS A 185 -13.28 10.90 -24.08
C LYS A 185 -12.68 10.77 -25.49
N TYR A 186 -11.67 11.57 -25.81
CA TYR A 186 -11.05 11.57 -27.13
C TYR A 186 -10.23 10.31 -27.40
N TYR A 187 -9.60 9.72 -26.39
CA TYR A 187 -8.83 8.48 -26.54
C TYR A 187 -9.73 7.30 -26.91
N VAL A 188 -10.95 7.22 -26.35
CA VAL A 188 -11.93 6.18 -26.72
C VAL A 188 -12.40 6.36 -28.16
N GLU A 189 -12.80 7.57 -28.54
CA GLU A 189 -13.19 7.90 -29.93
C GLU A 189 -12.10 7.49 -30.93
N LEU A 190 -10.83 7.65 -30.54
CA LEU A 190 -9.67 7.39 -31.37
C LEU A 190 -9.30 5.90 -31.46
N ILE A 191 -9.56 5.10 -30.42
CA ILE A 191 -9.40 3.64 -30.47
C ILE A 191 -10.44 3.00 -31.40
N ASP A 192 -11.70 3.47 -31.32
CA ASP A 192 -12.77 2.95 -32.17
C ASP A 192 -12.49 3.18 -33.67
N GLU A 193 -11.82 4.29 -34.01
CA GLU A 193 -11.37 4.59 -35.38
C GLU A 193 -10.10 3.80 -35.80
N THR A 194 -9.16 3.57 -34.88
CA THR A 194 -7.84 2.95 -35.19
C THR A 194 -7.84 1.43 -35.20
N LEU A 195 -8.83 0.76 -34.59
CA LEU A 195 -9.05 -0.69 -34.69
C LEU A 195 -9.23 -1.19 -36.14
N ALA A 196 -9.46 -0.29 -37.10
CA ALA A 196 -9.56 -0.60 -38.52
C ALA A 196 -8.22 -0.58 -39.28
N ASN A 197 -7.15 0.07 -38.79
CA ASN A 197 -5.86 0.15 -39.49
C ASN A 197 -4.70 0.44 -38.52
N VAL A 198 -3.89 -0.60 -38.27
CA VAL A 198 -2.75 -0.57 -37.36
C VAL A 198 -1.49 -0.16 -38.12
N ASP A 199 -1.26 1.14 -38.28
CA ASP A 199 0.04 1.67 -38.71
C ASP A 199 0.57 2.69 -37.68
N GLN A 200 1.85 2.59 -37.35
CA GLN A 200 2.51 3.43 -36.33
C GLN A 200 2.51 4.91 -36.72
N SER A 201 2.47 5.18 -38.03
CA SER A 201 2.34 6.52 -38.60
C SER A 201 0.98 7.16 -38.30
N ILE A 202 -0.09 6.36 -38.27
CA ILE A 202 -1.47 6.79 -37.97
C ILE A 202 -1.59 7.10 -36.47
N LEU A 203 -1.08 6.21 -35.62
CA LEU A 203 -1.07 6.42 -34.16
C LEU A 203 -0.38 7.73 -33.76
N THR A 204 0.74 8.06 -34.40
CA THR A 204 1.47 9.30 -34.13
C THR A 204 0.67 10.54 -34.56
N LYS A 205 -0.01 10.49 -35.73
CA LYS A 205 -0.88 11.58 -36.20
C LYS A 205 -2.07 11.78 -35.27
N CYS A 206 -2.75 10.69 -34.92
CA CYS A 206 -3.87 10.68 -33.99
C CYS A 206 -3.50 11.25 -32.62
N HIS A 207 -2.34 10.85 -32.08
CA HIS A 207 -1.83 11.41 -30.82
C HIS A 207 -1.58 12.92 -30.91
N ASN A 208 -1.01 13.41 -32.02
CA ASN A 208 -0.78 14.84 -32.22
C ASN A 208 -2.08 15.64 -32.35
N GLU A 209 -3.09 15.06 -33.00
CA GLU A 209 -4.42 15.67 -33.13
C GLU A 209 -5.15 15.72 -31.79
N LEU A 210 -5.10 14.63 -31.01
CA LEU A 210 -5.63 14.59 -29.65
C LEU A 210 -4.98 15.67 -28.77
N LYS A 211 -3.66 15.77 -28.84
CA LYS A 211 -2.88 16.77 -28.11
C LYS A 211 -3.28 18.20 -28.49
N SER A 212 -3.44 18.51 -29.78
CA SER A 212 -3.80 19.86 -30.23
C SER A 212 -5.24 20.24 -29.82
N LYS A 213 -6.19 19.31 -29.96
CA LYS A 213 -7.58 19.47 -29.50
C LYS A 213 -7.65 19.74 -27.99
N LEU A 214 -6.99 18.90 -27.19
CA LEU A 214 -6.91 19.09 -25.73
C LEU A 214 -6.31 20.45 -25.36
N ARG A 215 -5.26 20.89 -26.06
CA ARG A 215 -4.59 22.15 -25.78
C ARG A 215 -5.51 23.35 -26.01
N GLU A 216 -6.29 23.35 -27.09
CA GLU A 216 -7.23 24.43 -27.37
C GLU A 216 -8.40 24.45 -26.37
N GLU A 217 -8.92 23.29 -25.95
CA GLU A 217 -10.01 23.24 -24.97
C GLU A 217 -9.63 23.60 -23.54
N LEU A 218 -8.36 23.43 -23.18
CA LEU A 218 -7.82 23.77 -21.86
C LEU A 218 -7.19 25.16 -21.81
N LYS A 219 -7.18 25.90 -22.93
CA LYS A 219 -6.47 27.18 -23.08
C LYS A 219 -6.91 28.24 -22.07
N ASN A 220 -8.18 28.28 -21.73
CA ASN A 220 -8.72 29.26 -20.79
C ASN A 220 -8.31 28.93 -19.35
N GLU A 221 -8.38 27.66 -18.97
CA GLU A 221 -7.99 27.18 -17.64
C GLU A 221 -6.48 27.27 -17.41
N LEU A 222 -5.68 26.98 -18.44
CA LEU A 222 -4.22 27.13 -18.42
C LEU A 222 -3.81 28.59 -18.19
N ARG A 223 -4.54 29.55 -18.78
CA ARG A 223 -4.34 30.99 -18.51
C ARG A 223 -4.71 31.36 -17.07
N GLY A 224 -5.73 30.72 -16.51
CA GLY A 224 -6.15 30.91 -15.12
C GLY A 224 -5.08 30.48 -14.11
N ILE A 225 -4.35 29.40 -14.38
CA ILE A 225 -3.30 28.89 -13.49
C ILE A 225 -2.01 29.71 -13.59
N SER A 226 -1.59 30.11 -14.80
CA SER A 226 -0.33 30.87 -14.99
C SER A 226 -0.34 32.28 -14.40
N GLY A 227 -1.45 32.73 -13.78
CA GLY A 227 -1.54 34.03 -13.13
C GLY A 227 -1.52 35.21 -14.10
N ALA A 228 -1.69 34.96 -15.40
CA ALA A 228 -1.80 35.97 -16.44
C ALA A 228 -3.21 36.62 -16.42
N ARG A 229 -3.61 37.19 -15.29
CA ARG A 229 -4.66 38.21 -15.27
C ARG A 229 -4.02 39.53 -15.66
N ASP A 230 -4.33 40.01 -16.86
CA ASP A 230 -4.16 41.39 -17.33
C ASP A 230 -2.86 42.11 -16.90
N LYS A 231 -1.71 41.67 -17.43
CA LYS A 231 -0.58 42.60 -17.56
C LYS A 231 -0.77 43.41 -18.84
N PRO A 232 -0.96 44.75 -18.79
CA PRO A 232 -0.90 45.57 -19.99
C PRO A 232 0.48 45.40 -20.65
N ALA A 233 0.50 45.40 -21.98
CA ALA A 233 1.65 45.07 -22.83
C ALA A 233 2.85 46.04 -22.76
N THR A 234 3.04 46.74 -21.65
CA THR A 234 4.03 47.81 -21.47
C THR A 234 4.78 47.66 -20.15
N SER A 235 5.51 46.57 -19.98
CA SER A 235 6.66 46.58 -19.07
C SER A 235 7.71 45.58 -19.53
N ASN A 236 8.73 46.08 -20.24
CA ASN A 236 10.02 45.43 -20.39
C ASN A 236 10.61 45.20 -19.00
N THR A 237 10.36 44.04 -18.43
CA THR A 237 11.08 43.53 -17.27
C THR A 237 11.52 42.12 -17.63
N ASN A 238 12.80 41.84 -17.38
CA ASN A 238 13.46 40.58 -17.71
C ASN A 238 12.56 39.40 -17.25
N ALA A 239 11.99 38.69 -18.23
CA ALA A 239 11.07 37.59 -17.99
C ALA A 239 11.72 36.56 -17.06
N SER A 240 11.08 36.30 -15.93
CA SER A 240 11.55 35.27 -14.99
C SER A 240 11.54 33.91 -15.69
N LEU A 241 12.44 33.00 -15.31
CA LEU A 241 12.51 31.63 -15.86
C LEU A 241 11.17 30.86 -15.86
N ASP A 242 10.17 31.31 -15.08
CA ASP A 242 8.82 30.74 -15.03
C ASP A 242 7.95 31.06 -16.27
N ASP A 243 8.27 32.10 -17.05
CA ASP A 243 7.51 32.50 -18.26
C ASP A 243 7.72 31.55 -19.47
N LYS A 244 8.58 30.52 -19.35
CA LYS A 244 8.85 29.53 -20.40
C LYS A 244 8.26 28.14 -20.13
N THR A 245 7.72 27.87 -18.93
CA THR A 245 7.22 26.52 -18.63
C THR A 245 5.86 26.30 -19.28
N ASP A 246 5.80 25.31 -20.16
CA ASP A 246 4.56 24.90 -20.79
C ASP A 246 3.80 23.92 -19.88
N TYR A 247 2.91 24.44 -19.04
CA TYR A 247 2.13 23.63 -18.10
C TYR A 247 1.25 22.59 -18.80
N PHE A 248 0.83 22.85 -20.04
CA PHE A 248 0.05 21.88 -20.81
C PHE A 248 0.87 20.63 -21.08
N GLU A 249 2.14 20.79 -21.47
CA GLU A 249 3.02 19.66 -21.78
C GLU A 249 3.23 18.77 -20.55
N LEU A 250 3.45 19.37 -19.37
CA LEU A 250 3.59 18.62 -18.13
C LEU A 250 2.33 17.82 -17.79
N ILE A 251 1.15 18.42 -17.90
CA ILE A 251 -0.13 17.76 -17.63
C ILE A 251 -0.39 16.64 -18.63
N TYR A 252 -0.16 16.92 -19.91
CA TYR A 252 -0.38 15.97 -20.99
C TYR A 252 0.54 14.74 -20.84
N GLU A 253 1.82 14.94 -20.50
CA GLU A 253 2.75 13.85 -20.25
C GLU A 253 2.32 12.98 -19.06
N CYS A 254 1.85 13.59 -17.95
CA CYS A 254 1.32 12.83 -16.81
C CYS A 254 0.18 11.91 -17.23
N ILE A 255 -0.80 12.44 -17.96
CA ILE A 255 -2.02 11.72 -18.34
C ILE A 255 -1.71 10.66 -19.40
N CYS A 256 -0.89 10.99 -20.39
CA CYS A 256 -0.64 10.09 -21.52
C CYS A 256 0.35 8.97 -21.17
N THR A 257 1.39 9.27 -20.38
CA THR A 257 2.44 8.29 -20.09
C THR A 257 2.11 7.46 -18.84
N ARG A 258 1.45 8.07 -17.86
CA ARG A 258 1.27 7.49 -16.51
C ARG A 258 -0.16 7.64 -15.99
N LYS A 259 -1.15 7.34 -16.84
CA LYS A 259 -2.57 7.40 -16.51
C LYS A 259 -2.93 6.70 -15.18
N ASP A 260 -2.38 5.51 -14.93
CA ASP A 260 -2.69 4.71 -13.72
C ASP A 260 -2.15 5.31 -12.41
N PHE A 261 -1.25 6.29 -12.51
CA PHE A 261 -0.70 7.02 -11.36
C PHE A 261 -1.52 8.25 -11.01
N ILE A 262 -2.44 8.69 -11.87
CA ILE A 262 -3.34 9.82 -11.65
C ILE A 262 -4.70 9.30 -11.17
N ASN A 263 -5.04 9.60 -9.92
CA ASN A 263 -6.29 9.17 -9.31
C ASN A 263 -7.11 10.42 -8.98
N ILE A 264 -8.20 10.66 -9.71
CA ILE A 264 -9.03 11.85 -9.54
C ILE A 264 -10.31 11.50 -8.78
N ILE A 265 -10.59 12.25 -7.73
CA ILE A 265 -11.78 12.11 -6.88
C ILE A 265 -12.67 13.32 -7.07
N SER A 266 -13.90 13.12 -7.52
CA SER A 266 -14.89 14.20 -7.61
C SER A 266 -15.51 14.46 -6.23
N LEU A 267 -15.35 15.67 -5.71
CA LEU A 267 -16.10 16.17 -4.56
C LEU A 267 -17.43 16.76 -5.06
N ASP A 268 -18.32 15.89 -5.55
CA ASP A 268 -19.64 16.33 -6.00
C ASP A 268 -20.55 16.58 -4.78
N PRO A 269 -21.00 17.82 -4.51
CA PRO A 269 -21.89 18.12 -3.40
C PRO A 269 -23.28 17.48 -3.56
N ASP A 270 -23.71 17.19 -4.80
CA ASP A 270 -25.05 16.65 -5.10
C ASP A 270 -25.11 15.13 -4.93
N ASN A 271 -23.96 14.46 -4.93
CA ASN A 271 -23.82 13.05 -4.62
C ASN A 271 -22.66 12.86 -3.62
N PRO A 272 -22.90 13.12 -2.32
CA PRO A 272 -21.89 12.91 -1.30
C PRO A 272 -21.66 11.42 -1.15
N VAL A 273 -20.78 10.87 -1.99
CA VAL A 273 -20.16 9.58 -1.71
C VAL A 273 -19.49 9.72 -0.36
N GLU A 274 -19.73 8.78 0.54
CA GLU A 274 -19.02 8.69 1.81
C GLU A 274 -17.53 8.53 1.50
N LEU A 275 -16.82 9.66 1.43
CA LEU A 275 -15.51 9.72 0.80
C LEU A 275 -14.48 9.23 1.80
N ASN A 276 -14.21 7.94 1.75
CA ASN A 276 -13.12 7.30 2.47
C ASN A 276 -11.80 7.63 1.75
N ILE A 277 -11.25 8.83 2.02
CA ILE A 277 -10.00 9.33 1.45
C ILE A 277 -8.86 8.33 1.70
N ASP A 278 -8.87 7.67 2.85
CA ASP A 278 -7.93 6.60 3.18
C ASP A 278 -8.01 5.43 2.19
N LEU A 279 -9.21 4.96 1.84
CA LEU A 279 -9.38 3.91 0.83
C LEU A 279 -8.87 4.35 -0.53
N VAL A 280 -9.11 5.60 -0.93
CA VAL A 280 -8.64 6.08 -2.24
C VAL A 280 -7.13 6.25 -2.27
N ILE A 281 -6.51 6.71 -1.19
CA ILE A 281 -5.05 6.76 -1.06
C ILE A 281 -4.46 5.35 -1.23
N LEU A 282 -5.05 4.36 -0.57
CA LEU A 282 -4.56 2.99 -0.62
C LEU A 282 -4.82 2.37 -2.00
N GLN A 283 -5.96 2.66 -2.63
CA GLN A 283 -6.25 2.27 -4.01
C GLN A 283 -5.24 2.87 -5.01
N ALA A 284 -4.88 4.14 -4.85
CA ALA A 284 -3.88 4.79 -5.72
C ALA A 284 -2.52 4.09 -5.64
N LEU A 285 -2.11 3.68 -4.43
CA LEU A 285 -0.90 2.89 -4.22
C LEU A 285 -1.00 1.49 -4.87
N LEU A 286 -2.15 0.82 -4.77
CA LEU A 286 -2.37 -0.49 -5.41
C LEU A 286 -2.37 -0.42 -6.94
N ASN A 287 -2.95 0.65 -7.51
CA ASN A 287 -2.95 0.90 -8.95
C ASN A 287 -1.52 1.13 -9.45
N ALA A 288 -0.74 1.95 -8.74
CA ALA A 288 0.66 2.19 -9.04
C ALA A 288 1.53 0.94 -8.94
N ALA A 289 1.33 0.11 -7.90
CA ALA A 289 2.05 -1.16 -7.75
C ALA A 289 1.79 -2.09 -8.93
N SER A 290 0.53 -2.18 -9.38
CA SER A 290 0.12 -2.98 -10.54
C SER A 290 0.65 -2.43 -11.89
N ALA A 291 0.84 -1.12 -12.00
CA ALA A 291 1.27 -0.46 -13.23
C ALA A 291 2.80 -0.36 -13.40
N ASN A 292 3.59 -0.56 -12.34
CA ASN A 292 5.05 -0.43 -12.38
C ASN A 292 5.74 -1.51 -13.23
N ASP A 293 5.11 -2.67 -13.44
CA ASP A 293 5.68 -3.76 -14.23
C ASP A 293 4.64 -4.39 -15.18
N ASN A 294 4.74 -4.04 -16.45
CA ASN A 294 3.87 -4.55 -17.51
C ASN A 294 4.19 -6.00 -17.90
N SER A 295 5.29 -6.58 -17.44
CA SER A 295 5.62 -7.99 -17.69
C SER A 295 4.84 -8.95 -16.79
N LYS A 296 4.28 -8.45 -15.67
CA LYS A 296 3.56 -9.24 -14.69
C LYS A 296 2.15 -9.61 -15.17
N THR A 297 1.77 -10.86 -14.94
CA THR A 297 0.39 -11.32 -15.17
C THR A 297 -0.56 -10.68 -14.16
N ASP A 298 -1.86 -10.62 -14.50
CA ASP A 298 -2.89 -10.06 -13.60
C ASP A 298 -2.92 -10.77 -12.24
N ILE A 299 -2.62 -12.08 -12.21
CA ILE A 299 -2.55 -12.87 -10.98
C ILE A 299 -1.38 -12.39 -10.11
N GLN A 300 -0.21 -12.14 -10.71
CA GLN A 300 0.96 -11.64 -9.98
C GLN A 300 0.71 -10.24 -9.43
N LYS A 301 0.09 -9.36 -10.22
CA LYS A 301 -0.31 -8.01 -9.77
C LYS A 301 -1.29 -8.07 -8.59
N LYS A 302 -2.30 -8.95 -8.65
CA LYS A 302 -3.24 -9.15 -7.53
C LYS A 302 -2.56 -9.71 -6.28
N ARG A 303 -1.58 -10.61 -6.42
CA ARG A 303 -0.78 -11.14 -5.30
C ARG A 303 0.02 -10.03 -4.61
N GLU A 304 0.61 -9.12 -5.37
CA GLU A 304 1.30 -7.92 -4.85
C GLU A 304 0.36 -7.01 -4.09
N GLN A 305 -0.82 -6.77 -4.65
CA GLN A 305 -1.85 -5.96 -4.02
C GLN A 305 -2.33 -6.56 -2.70
N LEU A 306 -2.50 -7.89 -2.63
CA LEU A 306 -2.84 -8.59 -1.39
C LEU A 306 -1.75 -8.45 -0.33
N HIS A 307 -0.48 -8.55 -0.74
CA HIS A 307 0.65 -8.39 0.18
C HIS A 307 0.68 -6.98 0.78
N LEU A 308 0.49 -5.95 -0.03
CA LEU A 308 0.40 -4.56 0.44
C LEU A 308 -0.79 -4.36 1.40
N ALA A 309 -1.96 -4.94 1.09
CA ALA A 309 -3.12 -4.87 1.98
C ALA A 309 -2.84 -5.55 3.34
N LEU A 310 -2.10 -6.66 3.35
CA LEU A 310 -1.62 -7.32 4.58
C LEU A 310 -0.63 -6.44 5.35
N GLU A 311 0.30 -5.76 4.68
CA GLU A 311 1.20 -4.80 5.33
C GLU A 311 0.47 -3.64 5.99
N TRP A 312 -0.57 -3.14 5.33
CA TRP A 312 -1.39 -2.06 5.87
C TRP A 312 -2.40 -2.54 6.91
N ASN A 313 -2.58 -3.86 7.06
CA ASN A 313 -3.60 -4.48 7.90
C ASN A 313 -5.01 -3.94 7.57
N ARG A 314 -5.35 -3.87 6.28
CA ARG A 314 -6.62 -3.34 5.77
C ARG A 314 -7.35 -4.36 4.91
N VAL A 315 -8.18 -5.16 5.56
CA VAL A 315 -8.96 -6.26 4.95
C VAL A 315 -10.08 -5.77 4.05
N ASP A 316 -10.69 -4.64 4.40
CA ASP A 316 -11.73 -3.97 3.65
C ASP A 316 -11.34 -3.66 2.20
N ILE A 317 -10.07 -3.30 1.98
CA ILE A 317 -9.55 -3.00 0.64
C ILE A 317 -9.53 -4.25 -0.25
N VAL A 318 -9.22 -5.40 0.36
CA VAL A 318 -9.16 -6.67 -0.36
C VAL A 318 -10.52 -7.01 -0.96
N LYS A 319 -11.57 -6.95 -0.14
CA LYS A 319 -12.94 -7.28 -0.56
C LYS A 319 -13.47 -6.30 -1.59
N ASN A 320 -13.20 -5.00 -1.40
CA ASN A 320 -13.81 -3.95 -2.20
C ASN A 320 -13.08 -3.70 -3.53
N TYR A 321 -11.76 -3.90 -3.58
CA TYR A 321 -10.94 -3.43 -4.71
C TYR A 321 -10.07 -4.51 -5.36
N ILE A 322 -9.55 -5.48 -4.61
CA ILE A 322 -8.59 -6.47 -5.14
C ILE A 322 -9.30 -7.74 -5.63
N MET A 323 -10.14 -8.33 -4.77
CA MET A 323 -10.73 -9.66 -4.95
C MET A 323 -12.25 -9.61 -5.08
N LYS A 324 -12.72 -8.96 -6.14
CA LYS A 324 -14.15 -8.81 -6.42
C LYS A 324 -14.82 -10.12 -6.85
N ASN A 325 -14.08 -11.02 -7.50
CA ASN A 325 -14.61 -12.25 -8.07
C ASN A 325 -14.09 -13.48 -7.31
N HIS A 326 -14.97 -14.43 -7.00
CA HIS A 326 -14.58 -15.66 -6.30
C HIS A 326 -13.50 -16.46 -7.05
N ARG A 327 -13.54 -16.44 -8.39
CA ARG A 327 -12.57 -17.15 -9.25
C ARG A 327 -11.14 -16.61 -9.18
N ASP A 328 -10.96 -15.41 -8.61
CA ASP A 328 -9.61 -14.85 -8.44
C ASP A 328 -8.86 -15.54 -7.29
N TRP A 329 -9.58 -15.98 -6.26
CA TRP A 329 -9.03 -16.68 -5.10
C TRP A 329 -8.41 -18.03 -5.45
N GLU A 330 -9.07 -18.80 -6.31
CA GLU A 330 -8.61 -20.13 -6.75
C GLU A 330 -7.29 -20.09 -7.54
N LYS A 331 -6.96 -18.93 -8.13
CA LYS A 331 -5.79 -18.76 -9.00
C LYS A 331 -4.53 -18.32 -8.25
N ILE A 332 -4.67 -17.93 -6.99
CA ILE A 332 -3.57 -17.36 -6.20
C ILE A 332 -3.17 -18.34 -5.12
N ASP A 333 -1.87 -18.61 -5.02
CA ASP A 333 -1.33 -19.34 -3.89
C ASP A 333 -1.39 -18.47 -2.63
N LEU A 334 -2.35 -18.78 -1.75
CA LEU A 334 -2.59 -18.06 -0.50
C LEU A 334 -1.68 -18.54 0.64
N LYS A 335 -0.91 -19.61 0.47
CA LYS A 335 -0.17 -20.25 1.57
C LYS A 335 0.77 -19.30 2.29
N GLU A 336 1.60 -18.58 1.54
CA GLU A 336 2.55 -17.61 2.11
C GLU A 336 1.83 -16.43 2.78
N LEU A 337 0.77 -15.92 2.14
CA LEU A 337 -0.01 -14.79 2.65
C LEU A 337 -0.74 -15.15 3.95
N PHE A 338 -1.25 -16.38 4.06
CA PHE A 338 -1.88 -16.92 5.25
C PHE A 338 -0.90 -17.05 6.41
N LEU A 339 0.28 -17.63 6.16
CA LEU A 339 1.36 -17.74 7.16
C LEU A 339 1.82 -16.36 7.64
N LEU A 340 1.92 -15.38 6.73
CA LEU A 340 2.26 -14.01 7.06
C LEU A 340 1.19 -13.35 7.96
N ALA A 341 -0.10 -13.56 7.65
CA ALA A 341 -1.20 -13.05 8.47
C ALA A 341 -1.19 -13.65 9.89
N LEU A 342 -0.91 -14.95 10.02
CA LEU A 342 -0.73 -15.61 11.31
C LEU A 342 0.43 -15.00 12.10
N LYS A 343 1.60 -14.84 11.45
CA LYS A 343 2.79 -14.23 12.07
C LYS A 343 2.51 -12.83 12.61
N ARG A 344 1.69 -12.04 11.91
CA ARG A 344 1.37 -10.66 12.26
C ARG A 344 0.14 -10.53 13.16
N ASN A 345 -0.45 -11.65 13.61
CA ASN A 345 -1.68 -11.68 14.40
C ASN A 345 -2.86 -10.93 13.74
N GLN A 346 -3.01 -11.08 12.42
CA GLN A 346 -4.03 -10.39 11.63
C GLN A 346 -5.28 -11.26 11.47
N ILE A 347 -6.10 -11.31 12.53
CA ILE A 347 -7.25 -12.21 12.65
C ILE A 347 -8.25 -12.05 11.50
N GLU A 348 -8.51 -10.82 11.06
CA GLU A 348 -9.48 -10.57 9.98
C GLU A 348 -9.02 -11.12 8.64
N PHE A 349 -7.72 -11.06 8.34
CA PHE A 349 -7.13 -11.69 7.15
C PHE A 349 -7.20 -13.22 7.23
N VAL A 350 -6.91 -13.80 8.41
CA VAL A 350 -7.02 -15.24 8.63
C VAL A 350 -8.45 -15.72 8.37
N LYS A 351 -9.45 -15.03 8.91
CA LYS A 351 -10.86 -15.32 8.64
C LYS A 351 -11.17 -15.20 7.14
N LEU A 352 -10.74 -14.10 6.52
CA LEU A 352 -10.97 -13.86 5.10
C LEU A 352 -10.40 -14.98 4.22
N PHE A 353 -9.20 -15.48 4.50
CA PHE A 353 -8.62 -16.59 3.74
C PHE A 353 -9.35 -17.91 3.97
N LEU A 354 -9.76 -18.20 5.22
CA LEU A 354 -10.55 -19.39 5.53
C LEU A 354 -11.92 -19.38 4.87
N ASP A 355 -12.56 -18.21 4.75
CA ASP A 355 -13.84 -18.04 4.08
C ASP A 355 -13.76 -18.28 2.56
N HIS A 356 -12.56 -18.25 1.96
CA HIS A 356 -12.32 -18.41 0.52
C HIS A 356 -11.52 -19.69 0.21
N ASP A 357 -11.93 -20.81 0.80
CA ASP A 357 -11.46 -22.19 0.53
C ASP A 357 -9.98 -22.47 0.87
N PHE A 358 -9.36 -21.70 1.76
CA PHE A 358 -8.03 -22.04 2.26
C PHE A 358 -8.08 -23.28 3.17
N SER A 359 -7.56 -24.41 2.67
CA SER A 359 -7.54 -25.68 3.39
C SER A 359 -6.40 -25.74 4.42
N LEU A 360 -6.78 -25.71 5.71
CA LEU A 360 -5.84 -25.97 6.82
C LEU A 360 -5.22 -27.36 6.75
N THR A 361 -5.96 -28.33 6.21
CA THR A 361 -5.49 -29.72 6.06
C THR A 361 -4.29 -29.79 5.12
N ASP A 362 -4.31 -29.02 4.03
CA ASP A 362 -3.21 -28.97 3.07
C ASP A 362 -2.02 -28.20 3.61
N LEU A 363 -2.26 -27.14 4.40
CA LEU A 363 -1.19 -26.39 5.07
C LEU A 363 -0.41 -27.27 6.06
N PHE A 364 -1.11 -27.97 6.95
CA PHE A 364 -0.50 -28.79 8.00
C PHE A 364 -0.18 -30.23 7.58
N ARG A 365 -0.36 -30.56 6.29
CA ARG A 365 0.10 -31.85 5.74
C ARG A 365 1.60 -32.02 5.89
N ASN A 366 2.35 -30.92 5.82
CA ASN A 366 3.78 -30.89 6.07
C ASN A 366 4.05 -30.51 7.54
N LYS A 367 4.59 -31.46 8.32
CA LYS A 367 5.01 -31.25 9.71
C LYS A 367 5.92 -30.03 9.89
N ASN A 368 6.73 -29.70 8.88
CA ASN A 368 7.69 -28.60 8.94
C ASN A 368 7.01 -27.22 8.98
N GLU A 369 5.81 -27.05 8.43
CA GLU A 369 5.11 -25.75 8.46
C GLU A 369 4.55 -25.44 9.86
N PHE A 370 4.08 -26.46 10.58
CA PHE A 370 3.69 -26.32 11.98
C PHE A 370 4.89 -25.93 12.85
N LEU A 371 6.03 -26.61 12.64
CA LEU A 371 7.26 -26.32 13.36
C LEU A 371 7.76 -24.90 13.07
N ARG A 372 7.69 -24.46 11.82
CA ARG A 372 8.00 -23.07 11.45
C ARG A 372 7.12 -22.10 12.22
N LEU A 373 5.79 -22.27 12.19
CA LEU A 373 4.86 -21.40 12.93
C LEU A 373 5.16 -21.36 14.43
N TYR A 374 5.50 -22.51 15.03
CA TYR A 374 5.83 -22.58 16.44
C TYR A 374 7.15 -21.86 16.79
N MET A 375 8.15 -21.96 15.90
CA MET A 375 9.44 -21.29 16.07
C MET A 375 9.39 -19.79 15.75
N MET A 376 8.37 -19.31 15.03
CA MET A 376 8.25 -17.91 14.60
C MET A 376 8.07 -16.88 15.74
N ASP A 377 7.65 -17.32 16.93
CA ASP A 377 7.43 -16.44 18.10
C ASP A 377 8.63 -16.41 19.08
N LYS A 378 9.57 -17.36 18.94
CA LYS A 378 10.74 -17.43 19.83
C LYS A 378 11.91 -16.63 19.26
N LYS A 379 12.22 -15.50 19.88
CA LYS A 379 13.47 -14.72 19.64
C LYS A 379 14.74 -15.42 20.17
N GLU A 380 14.63 -16.61 20.73
CA GLU A 380 15.73 -17.31 21.39
C GLU A 380 16.07 -18.61 20.65
N THR A 381 17.28 -18.60 20.09
CA THR A 381 18.36 -19.60 20.08
C THR A 381 18.14 -20.96 20.77
N ASP A 382 16.99 -21.61 20.61
CA ASP A 382 16.92 -23.06 20.79
C ASP A 382 17.14 -23.68 19.41
N ASP A 383 18.38 -24.12 19.19
CA ASP A 383 18.82 -24.73 17.95
C ASP A 383 18.21 -26.13 17.81
N PHE A 384 16.93 -26.18 17.42
CA PHE A 384 16.17 -27.41 17.19
C PHE A 384 16.68 -28.22 16.00
N THR A 385 17.68 -27.69 15.27
CA THR A 385 18.34 -28.35 14.14
C THR A 385 19.33 -29.44 14.57
N ASN A 386 19.79 -29.43 15.82
CA ASN A 386 20.84 -30.32 16.34
C ASN A 386 20.31 -31.58 17.06
N TYR A 387 19.00 -31.84 17.03
CA TYR A 387 18.41 -32.96 17.75
C TYR A 387 18.04 -34.12 16.82
N SER A 388 18.43 -35.33 17.23
CA SER A 388 18.12 -36.61 16.56
C SER A 388 16.64 -37.02 16.65
N GLU A 389 15.80 -36.27 17.38
CA GLU A 389 14.39 -36.59 17.64
C GLU A 389 13.41 -35.65 16.89
N ASP A 390 12.19 -36.13 16.62
CA ASP A 390 11.12 -35.34 15.96
C ASP A 390 10.83 -34.06 16.79
N PRO A 391 11.06 -32.84 16.26
CA PRO A 391 10.94 -31.60 17.01
C PRO A 391 9.54 -31.38 17.62
N LEU A 392 8.49 -31.94 17.01
CA LEU A 392 7.12 -31.89 17.54
C LEU A 392 6.98 -32.65 18.85
N ARG A 393 7.68 -33.78 18.97
CA ARG A 393 7.66 -34.62 20.17
C ARG A 393 8.32 -33.90 21.35
N MET A 394 9.39 -33.17 21.07
CA MET A 394 10.09 -32.37 22.05
C MET A 394 9.28 -31.15 22.49
N ILE A 395 8.60 -30.43 21.57
CA ILE A 395 7.67 -29.34 21.93
C ILE A 395 6.59 -29.86 22.88
N TYR A 396 5.99 -31.01 22.54
CA TYR A 396 4.96 -31.60 23.39
C TYR A 396 5.50 -31.96 24.77
N ALA A 397 6.58 -32.74 24.84
CA ALA A 397 7.14 -33.24 26.10
C ALA A 397 7.56 -32.10 27.04
N ARG A 398 8.09 -31.00 26.50
CA ARG A 398 8.66 -29.91 27.29
C ARG A 398 7.66 -28.84 27.68
N ILE A 399 6.63 -28.60 26.87
CA ILE A 399 5.72 -27.46 27.04
C ILE A 399 4.29 -27.91 27.28
N ILE A 400 3.78 -28.87 26.50
CA ILE A 400 2.37 -29.26 26.56
C ILE A 400 2.11 -30.29 27.66
N GLN A 401 2.95 -31.33 27.77
CA GLN A 401 2.81 -32.39 28.76
C GLN A 401 2.81 -31.87 30.22
N PRO A 402 3.68 -30.92 30.63
CA PRO A 402 3.63 -30.38 31.98
C PRO A 402 2.35 -29.58 32.29
N LEU A 403 1.69 -29.04 31.26
CA LEU A 403 0.45 -28.26 31.42
C LEU A 403 -0.80 -29.15 31.46
N ILE A 404 -0.82 -30.26 30.72
CA ILE A 404 -1.98 -31.16 30.59
C ILE A 404 -1.88 -32.36 31.56
N GLY A 405 -0.68 -32.67 32.05
CA GLY A 405 -0.40 -33.82 32.91
C GLY A 405 -0.18 -35.13 32.13
N ASP A 406 0.27 -36.16 32.84
CA ASP A 406 0.73 -37.44 32.24
C ASP A 406 -0.40 -38.34 31.70
N PHE A 407 -1.65 -37.87 31.69
CA PHE A 407 -2.80 -38.65 31.24
C PHE A 407 -2.88 -38.82 29.71
N PHE A 408 -2.18 -38.01 28.91
CA PHE A 408 -2.18 -38.09 27.45
C PHE A 408 -0.88 -38.71 26.90
N GLN A 409 -0.97 -39.94 26.38
CA GLN A 409 0.12 -40.60 25.63
C GLN A 409 0.01 -40.31 24.12
N ILE A 410 1.08 -39.78 23.53
CA ILE A 410 1.12 -39.26 22.15
C ILE A 410 1.58 -40.26 21.09
N ASP A 411 1.91 -41.49 21.47
CA ASP A 411 2.57 -42.45 20.57
C ASP A 411 1.77 -42.79 19.28
N ASN A 412 0.46 -42.48 19.23
CA ASN A 412 -0.38 -42.66 18.05
C ASN A 412 -0.45 -41.46 17.08
N ALA A 413 -0.01 -40.25 17.47
CA ALA A 413 -0.23 -39.03 16.67
C ALA A 413 0.90 -38.73 15.67
N PHE A 414 2.13 -39.20 15.91
CA PHE A 414 3.31 -38.82 15.11
C PHE A 414 4.00 -39.97 14.37
N SER A 415 3.49 -41.21 14.48
CA SER A 415 4.08 -42.37 13.79
C SER A 415 3.76 -42.35 12.28
N PRO A 416 4.75 -42.57 11.37
CA PRO A 416 4.51 -42.55 9.92
C PRO A 416 3.65 -43.70 9.37
N ARG A 417 3.22 -44.65 10.21
CA ARG A 417 2.58 -45.89 9.80
C ARG A 417 1.29 -46.12 10.58
N GLN A 418 0.19 -45.47 10.19
CA GLN A 418 -1.17 -46.01 10.43
C GLN A 418 -2.34 -45.23 9.80
N ARG A 419 -2.13 -44.35 8.81
CA ARG A 419 -3.28 -43.74 8.08
C ARG A 419 -3.89 -44.63 6.98
N ALA A 420 -3.46 -45.88 6.83
CA ALA A 420 -3.90 -46.77 5.75
C ALA A 420 -4.60 -48.08 6.17
N LEU A 421 -4.86 -48.33 7.47
CA LEU A 421 -5.39 -49.64 7.90
C LEU A 421 -6.75 -49.64 8.62
N ASN A 422 -7.33 -48.48 8.97
CA ASN A 422 -8.64 -48.43 9.64
C ASN A 422 -9.86 -48.42 8.70
N LEU A 423 -9.72 -48.92 7.47
CA LEU A 423 -10.86 -49.14 6.55
C LEU A 423 -10.98 -50.57 6.03
N LYS A 424 -10.09 -51.49 6.42
CA LYS A 424 -10.17 -52.91 6.02
C LYS A 424 -9.56 -53.84 7.07
N SER A 425 -10.25 -54.09 8.18
CA SER A 425 -10.03 -55.31 8.99
C SER A 425 -11.09 -55.49 10.09
N THR A 426 -12.35 -55.60 9.68
CA THR A 426 -13.34 -56.34 10.49
C THR A 426 -14.02 -57.32 9.56
N ASP A 427 -13.32 -58.43 9.27
CA ASP A 427 -13.93 -59.72 8.94
C ASP A 427 -12.82 -60.70 8.61
N LYS A 428 -12.45 -61.51 9.61
CA LYS A 428 -12.47 -62.98 9.50
C LYS A 428 -11.72 -63.62 10.66
N ASN A 429 -12.37 -64.67 11.16
CA ASN A 429 -11.84 -65.81 11.88
C ASN A 429 -11.39 -65.57 13.31
N ASP A 430 -12.22 -66.01 14.25
CA ASP A 430 -11.75 -67.00 15.21
C ASP A 430 -12.82 -68.07 15.45
N GLY A 431 -12.43 -69.31 15.18
CA GLY A 431 -13.21 -70.51 15.43
C GLY A 431 -12.91 -71.08 16.81
N ALA A 432 -13.98 -71.60 17.42
CA ALA A 432 -14.01 -72.68 18.39
C ALA A 432 -13.23 -72.53 19.70
N THR A 433 -13.97 -72.31 20.79
CA THR A 433 -13.91 -73.23 21.94
C THR A 433 -15.29 -73.36 22.59
N CYS A 434 -15.64 -74.62 22.83
CA CYS A 434 -16.91 -75.12 23.34
C CYS A 434 -16.99 -75.00 24.87
N ARG A 435 -18.16 -74.63 25.42
CA ARG A 435 -18.83 -75.35 26.54
C ARG A 435 -20.20 -74.76 26.89
N CYS A 436 -21.22 -75.62 26.71
CA CYS A 436 -22.34 -75.91 27.61
C CYS A 436 -23.47 -74.90 27.89
N CYS A 437 -24.68 -75.36 27.56
CA CYS A 437 -26.01 -75.06 28.13
C CYS A 437 -26.54 -73.64 27.87
N GLY A 438 -27.74 -73.39 27.35
CA GLY A 438 -28.94 -74.19 27.08
C GLY A 438 -30.09 -73.19 26.87
N SER A 439 -31.19 -73.66 26.25
CA SER A 439 -32.53 -73.03 26.22
C SER A 439 -32.75 -71.74 25.40
N ARG A 440 -33.33 -71.95 24.21
CA ARG A 440 -34.57 -71.35 23.65
C ARG A 440 -35.09 -70.05 24.31
N HIS A 441 -35.31 -69.01 23.50
CA HIS A 441 -36.65 -68.46 23.24
C HIS A 441 -36.68 -67.50 22.03
N ASN A 442 -37.69 -67.69 21.17
CA ASN A 442 -38.15 -66.76 20.14
C ASN A 442 -38.70 -65.47 20.77
N HIS A 443 -38.51 -64.31 20.13
CA HIS A 443 -39.61 -63.42 19.78
C HIS A 443 -39.21 -62.33 18.77
N THR A 444 -40.15 -62.13 17.85
CA THR A 444 -40.29 -61.17 16.75
C THR A 444 -40.76 -59.78 17.21
N SER A 445 -40.33 -58.70 16.53
CA SER A 445 -41.06 -57.43 16.21
C SER A 445 -40.05 -56.27 16.14
N SER A 446 -39.69 -55.75 14.96
CA SER A 446 -40.40 -54.75 14.12
C SER A 446 -40.36 -53.30 14.66
N ASP A 447 -39.83 -52.44 13.77
CA ASP A 447 -40.10 -51.01 13.58
C ASP A 447 -39.47 -49.95 14.49
N GLY A 448 -38.97 -48.90 13.82
CA GLY A 448 -38.79 -47.59 14.42
C GLY A 448 -37.58 -46.79 13.93
N HIS A 449 -37.51 -46.45 12.64
CA HIS A 449 -36.74 -45.28 12.21
C HIS A 449 -37.21 -44.03 12.97
N GLN A 450 -36.30 -43.31 13.63
CA GLN A 450 -36.34 -41.85 13.68
C GLN A 450 -34.97 -41.28 14.07
N SER A 451 -34.44 -40.50 13.14
CA SER A 451 -33.31 -39.60 13.27
C SER A 451 -33.62 -38.48 14.28
N ALA A 452 -32.70 -38.22 15.20
CA ALA A 452 -32.63 -36.95 15.92
C ALA A 452 -31.18 -36.55 16.19
N SER A 453 -30.83 -35.44 15.55
CA SER A 453 -29.84 -34.41 15.84
C SER A 453 -29.20 -34.42 17.24
N LEU A 454 -27.89 -34.19 17.29
CA LEU A 454 -27.25 -33.53 18.43
C LEU A 454 -26.15 -32.57 17.94
N GLN A 455 -26.48 -31.29 18.04
CA GLN A 455 -25.54 -30.16 18.04
C GLN A 455 -24.58 -30.32 19.23
N LEU A 456 -23.30 -30.12 18.99
CA LEU A 456 -22.30 -29.93 20.04
C LEU A 456 -21.88 -28.46 20.05
N ALA A 457 -22.08 -27.85 21.21
CA ALA A 457 -21.64 -26.52 21.59
C ALA A 457 -20.13 -26.47 21.83
#